data_AF-A0A4Q6DMJ8-F1
#
_entry.id   AF-A0A4Q6DMJ8-F1
#
_cell.length_a   1.000
_cell.length_b   1.000
_cell.length_c   1.000
_cell.angle_alpha   90.00
_cell.angle_beta   90.00
_cell.angle_gamma   90.00
#
_symmetry.space_group_name_H-M   'P 1'
#
loop_
_entity.id
_entity.type
_entity.pdbx_description
1 polymer ?
#
loop_
_entity_poly.entity_id
_entity_poly.type
_entity_poly.pdbx_seq_one_letter_code
_entity_poly.pdbx_strand_id
1 'polypeptide(L)'
;GYALLITGITLSTACNKEYLNPNAATADQVLTSAKGLTGVTVGLQKTFSTSRAGVLYASITLNGLTTNELISINTGNTNEERLVAGGVQVDGANTILGNVWTASNKIIYDADNVINNAATLPDKNYAAGLIAHASIFKALALGNLSQYWEKIPAGTGQNVQFITRVEGFNKAIATIDNALAVIAANAISSSFLGNVPSGIDIPNTLYALKARYALFAGNYSLALTAANAVDLSKRSTFTYDALNLNPVFEVATSTNNVIQPKNLSLGQVGANVPDAGDARIPFYTVVNTTVRINGFGASTFAQIPVYLPGEITLIKAEAFARQTTPDLSNALTE
;
A
#
# COMPACT_ATOMS: atom_id res chain seq x y z
N GLY A 1 22.09 -50.27 52.95
CA GLY A 1 22.59 -49.67 51.70
C GLY A 1 21.41 -49.35 50.83
N TYR A 2 21.21 -48.08 50.47
CA TYR A 2 20.07 -47.61 49.69
C TYR A 2 20.28 -47.89 48.20
N ALA A 3 19.29 -48.51 47.55
CA ALA A 3 19.29 -48.77 46.12
C ALA A 3 18.84 -47.52 45.34
N LEU A 4 19.70 -47.03 44.45
CA LEU A 4 19.42 -45.93 43.52
C LEU A 4 18.71 -46.48 42.27
N LEU A 5 17.46 -46.03 42.05
CA LEU A 5 16.73 -46.21 40.80
C LEU A 5 17.23 -45.18 39.77
N ILE A 6 17.77 -45.64 38.64
CA ILE A 6 18.12 -44.80 37.49
C ILE A 6 16.93 -44.79 36.53
N THR A 7 16.24 -43.66 36.43
CA THR A 7 15.17 -43.44 35.45
C THR A 7 15.79 -42.92 34.16
N GLY A 8 15.72 -43.71 33.08
CA GLY A 8 16.20 -43.31 31.76
C GLY A 8 15.25 -42.30 31.10
N ILE A 9 15.79 -41.14 30.71
CA ILE A 9 15.08 -40.12 29.93
C ILE A 9 15.14 -40.54 28.46
N THR A 10 13.99 -40.88 27.87
CA THR A 10 13.85 -41.08 26.43
C THR A 10 13.61 -39.74 25.74
N LEU A 11 14.62 -39.25 25.01
CA LEU A 11 14.49 -38.11 24.10
C LEU A 11 13.66 -38.55 22.88
N SER A 12 12.39 -38.15 22.82
CA SER A 12 11.58 -38.29 21.62
C SER A 12 11.85 -37.11 20.68
N THR A 13 12.51 -37.37 19.56
CA THR A 13 12.59 -36.43 18.45
C THR A 13 11.23 -36.41 17.76
N ALA A 14 10.47 -35.33 17.98
CA ALA A 14 9.26 -35.06 17.21
C ALA A 14 9.65 -34.78 15.75
N CYS A 15 9.62 -35.83 14.93
CA CYS A 15 9.79 -35.73 13.49
C CYS A 15 8.49 -35.14 12.92
N ASN A 16 8.45 -33.82 12.71
CA ASN A 16 7.37 -33.19 11.96
C ASN A 16 7.45 -33.73 10.53
N LYS A 17 6.58 -34.69 10.20
CA LYS A 17 6.37 -35.12 8.82
C LYS A 17 5.70 -33.98 8.06
N GLU A 18 6.51 -33.14 7.44
CA GLU A 18 6.04 -32.14 6.49
C GLU A 18 5.74 -32.88 5.18
N TYR A 19 4.45 -33.07 4.89
CA TYR A 19 4.00 -33.71 3.67
C TYR A 19 4.19 -32.73 2.51
N LEU A 20 5.36 -32.78 1.86
CA LEU A 20 5.61 -32.07 0.62
C LEU A 20 4.68 -32.64 -0.47
N ASN A 21 3.75 -31.82 -0.96
CA ASN A 21 2.97 -32.15 -2.14
C ASN A 21 3.93 -32.18 -3.35
N PRO A 22 4.20 -33.34 -3.98
CA PRO A 22 5.16 -33.44 -5.08
C PRO A 22 4.76 -32.64 -6.33
N ASN A 23 3.51 -32.19 -6.42
CA ASN A 23 3.01 -31.34 -7.49
C ASN A 23 2.98 -29.84 -7.15
N ALA A 24 3.31 -29.46 -5.90
CA ALA A 24 3.41 -28.07 -5.48
C ALA A 24 4.89 -27.67 -5.40
N ALA A 25 5.23 -26.51 -5.97
CA ALA A 25 6.57 -25.96 -5.82
C ALA A 25 6.83 -25.65 -4.34
N THR A 26 8.01 -26.04 -3.83
CA THR A 26 8.40 -25.72 -2.45
C THR A 26 8.72 -24.23 -2.30
N ALA A 27 8.69 -23.72 -1.07
CA ALA A 27 9.08 -22.33 -0.80
C ALA A 27 10.48 -22.03 -1.34
N ASP A 28 11.43 -22.95 -1.16
CA ASP A 28 12.79 -22.84 -1.71
C ASP A 28 12.80 -22.78 -3.24
N GLN A 29 12.01 -23.60 -3.93
CA GLN A 29 11.94 -23.59 -5.40
C GLN A 29 11.31 -22.30 -5.96
N VAL A 30 10.31 -21.76 -5.25
CA VAL A 30 9.67 -20.49 -5.64
C VAL A 30 10.59 -19.31 -5.37
N LEU A 31 11.29 -19.28 -4.24
CA LEU A 31 12.09 -18.14 -3.82
C LEU A 31 13.50 -18.10 -4.43
N THR A 32 13.97 -19.17 -5.07
CA THR A 32 15.33 -19.20 -5.68
C THR A 32 15.33 -19.05 -7.21
N SER A 33 14.16 -19.02 -7.85
CA SER A 33 14.06 -18.91 -9.31
C SER A 33 13.47 -17.57 -9.77
N ALA A 34 13.96 -17.04 -10.89
CA ALA A 34 13.43 -15.81 -11.48
C ALA A 34 11.91 -15.90 -11.72
N LYS A 35 11.43 -17.03 -12.24
CA LYS A 35 10.00 -17.26 -12.49
C LYS A 35 9.18 -17.27 -11.19
N GLY A 36 9.66 -17.96 -10.15
CA GLY A 36 8.97 -18.02 -8.86
C GLY A 36 8.91 -16.65 -8.19
N LEU A 37 10.03 -15.92 -8.18
CA LEU A 37 10.11 -14.55 -7.66
C LEU A 37 9.20 -13.58 -8.41
N THR A 38 9.07 -13.72 -9.73
CA THR A 38 8.10 -12.94 -10.52
C THR A 38 6.68 -13.25 -10.10
N GLY A 39 6.33 -14.53 -9.90
CA GLY A 39 5.02 -14.93 -9.40
C GLY A 39 4.68 -14.28 -8.05
N VAL A 40 5.62 -14.26 -7.11
CA VAL A 40 5.46 -13.58 -5.82
C VAL A 40 5.29 -12.07 -6.02
N THR A 41 6.10 -11.46 -6.89
CA THR A 41 6.05 -10.02 -7.20
C THR A 41 4.68 -9.59 -7.76
N VAL A 42 4.11 -10.35 -8.69
CA VAL A 42 2.74 -10.12 -9.19
C VAL A 42 1.70 -10.30 -8.06
N GLY A 43 1.91 -11.28 -7.19
CA GLY A 43 1.09 -11.51 -6.01
C GLY A 43 1.05 -10.33 -5.02
N LEU A 44 2.15 -9.57 -4.89
CA LEU A 44 2.19 -8.36 -4.05
C LEU A 44 1.17 -7.33 -4.53
N GLN A 45 1.17 -7.04 -5.83
CA GLN A 45 0.23 -6.08 -6.41
C GLN A 45 -1.21 -6.54 -6.25
N LYS A 46 -1.49 -7.82 -6.51
CA LYS A 46 -2.83 -8.38 -6.33
C LYS A 46 -3.30 -8.24 -4.88
N THR A 47 -2.48 -8.64 -3.92
CA THR A 47 -2.79 -8.55 -2.48
C THR A 47 -3.03 -7.11 -2.03
N PHE A 48 -2.31 -6.15 -2.61
CA PHE A 48 -2.50 -4.73 -2.30
C PHE A 48 -3.78 -4.15 -2.91
N SER A 49 -4.02 -4.41 -4.20
CA SER A 49 -4.89 -3.57 -5.05
C SER A 49 -6.23 -4.20 -5.45
N THR A 50 -6.53 -5.41 -5.00
CA THR A 50 -7.75 -6.15 -5.39
C THR A 50 -8.52 -6.64 -4.17
N SER A 51 -9.83 -6.87 -4.36
CA SER A 51 -10.81 -7.30 -3.33
C SER A 51 -11.01 -6.34 -2.15
N ARG A 52 -12.06 -6.60 -1.37
CA ARG A 52 -12.33 -5.92 -0.09
C ARG A 52 -11.22 -6.11 0.96
N ALA A 53 -10.53 -7.24 0.92
CA ALA A 53 -9.45 -7.56 1.86
C ALA A 53 -8.12 -6.90 1.49
N GLY A 54 -8.00 -6.36 0.28
CA GLY A 54 -6.81 -5.65 -0.17
C GLY A 54 -6.61 -4.33 0.58
N VAL A 55 -5.34 -3.95 0.74
CA VAL A 55 -4.95 -2.72 1.46
C VAL A 55 -5.55 -1.48 0.79
N LEU A 56 -5.68 -1.45 -0.54
CA LEU A 56 -6.20 -0.31 -1.29
C LEU A 56 -7.65 0.03 -0.91
N TYR A 57 -8.57 -0.96 -0.96
CA TYR A 57 -9.96 -0.72 -0.59
C TYR A 57 -10.11 -0.41 0.90
N ALA A 58 -9.40 -1.17 1.75
CA ALA A 58 -9.48 -1.00 3.19
C ALA A 58 -8.97 0.38 3.64
N SER A 59 -7.88 0.88 3.05
CA SER A 59 -7.35 2.23 3.33
C SER A 59 -8.27 3.35 2.82
N ILE A 60 -8.85 3.22 1.61
CA ILE A 60 -9.86 4.18 1.11
C ILE A 60 -11.05 4.26 2.07
N THR A 61 -11.54 3.10 2.52
CA THR A 61 -12.66 3.01 3.46
C THR A 61 -12.31 3.63 4.82
N LEU A 62 -11.14 3.28 5.38
CA LEU A 62 -10.68 3.83 6.65
C LEU A 62 -10.51 5.34 6.59
N ASN A 63 -9.81 5.84 5.57
CA ASN A 63 -9.58 7.26 5.41
C ASN A 63 -10.93 7.96 5.27
N GLY A 64 -11.72 7.60 4.24
CA GLY A 64 -12.93 8.34 3.92
C GLY A 64 -13.97 8.34 5.04
N LEU A 65 -14.12 7.26 5.83
CA LEU A 65 -15.03 7.25 6.97
C LEU A 65 -14.49 8.08 8.15
N THR A 66 -13.18 8.02 8.42
CA THR A 66 -12.58 8.74 9.57
C THR A 66 -12.34 10.22 9.30
N THR A 67 -12.25 10.63 8.02
CA THR A 67 -12.13 12.03 7.58
C THR A 67 -13.44 12.64 7.11
N ASN A 68 -14.56 11.92 7.25
CA ASN A 68 -15.91 12.38 6.94
C ASN A 68 -16.20 12.59 5.43
N GLU A 69 -15.32 12.12 4.54
CA GLU A 69 -15.49 12.17 3.09
C GLU A 69 -16.53 11.15 2.59
N LEU A 70 -16.63 10.01 3.29
CA LEU A 70 -17.54 8.91 3.01
C LEU A 70 -18.53 8.70 4.17
N ILE A 71 -19.63 8.03 3.85
CA ILE A 71 -20.60 7.51 4.83
C ILE A 71 -20.76 6.01 4.65
N SER A 72 -21.09 5.32 5.75
CA SER A 72 -21.65 3.97 5.69
C SER A 72 -23.13 4.05 5.31
N ILE A 73 -23.56 3.17 4.40
CA ILE A 73 -24.94 3.19 3.87
C ILE A 73 -25.88 2.26 4.64
N ASN A 74 -25.35 1.20 5.25
CA ASN A 74 -26.15 0.17 5.86
C ASN A 74 -25.59 -0.18 7.23
N THR A 75 -26.43 -0.11 8.26
CA THR A 75 -26.05 -0.40 9.65
C THR A 75 -25.61 -1.84 9.87
N GLY A 76 -25.96 -2.76 8.95
CA GLY A 76 -25.44 -4.12 8.90
C GLY A 76 -23.95 -4.21 8.53
N ASN A 77 -23.36 -3.16 7.95
CA ASN A 77 -21.92 -3.04 7.74
C ASN A 77 -21.23 -2.62 9.03
N THR A 78 -21.30 -3.49 10.04
CA THR A 78 -20.93 -3.17 11.42
C THR A 78 -19.47 -2.71 11.56
N ASN A 79 -18.56 -3.15 10.69
CA ASN A 79 -17.16 -2.71 10.73
C ASN A 79 -17.02 -1.25 10.27
N GLU A 80 -17.71 -0.86 9.19
CA GLU A 80 -17.80 0.51 8.69
C GLU A 80 -18.52 1.41 9.70
N GLU A 81 -19.65 0.99 10.25
CA GLU A 81 -20.38 1.74 11.29
C GLU A 81 -19.53 1.99 12.54
N ARG A 82 -18.76 0.98 12.98
CA ARG A 82 -17.84 1.13 14.11
C ARG A 82 -16.74 2.16 13.82
N LEU A 83 -16.27 2.25 12.57
CA LEU A 83 -15.33 3.30 12.16
C LEU A 83 -15.97 4.69 12.19
N VAL A 84 -17.22 4.81 11.75
CA VAL A 84 -17.98 6.08 11.82
C VAL A 84 -18.22 6.50 13.28
N ALA A 85 -18.56 5.54 14.15
CA ALA A 85 -18.80 5.81 15.57
C ALA A 85 -17.51 6.19 16.32
N GLY A 86 -16.38 5.58 15.95
CA GLY A 86 -15.07 5.86 16.55
C GLY A 86 -14.95 5.41 18.02
N GLY A 87 -13.88 5.87 18.67
CA GLY A 87 -13.63 5.60 20.10
C GLY A 87 -13.59 4.11 20.44
N VAL A 88 -14.28 3.74 21.52
CA VAL A 88 -14.31 2.35 22.04
C VAL A 88 -15.00 1.34 21.12
N GLN A 89 -15.71 1.79 20.08
CA GLN A 89 -16.36 0.90 19.11
C GLN A 89 -15.36 0.33 18.08
N VAL A 90 -14.19 0.95 17.95
CA VAL A 90 -13.11 0.50 17.07
C VAL A 90 -12.19 -0.43 17.87
N ASP A 91 -12.48 -1.73 17.81
CA ASP A 91 -11.70 -2.77 18.48
C ASP A 91 -10.82 -3.57 17.51
N GLY A 92 -10.00 -4.47 18.07
CA GLY A 92 -9.12 -5.35 17.28
C GLY A 92 -9.85 -6.39 16.42
N ALA A 93 -11.18 -6.52 16.56
CA ALA A 93 -11.99 -7.39 15.71
C ALA A 93 -12.52 -6.64 14.46
N ASN A 94 -12.29 -5.32 14.34
CA ASN A 94 -12.68 -4.58 13.16
C ASN A 94 -11.93 -5.10 11.92
N THR A 95 -12.66 -5.73 11.02
CA THR A 95 -12.07 -6.43 9.86
C THR A 95 -11.44 -5.49 8.83
N ILE A 96 -11.88 -4.24 8.73
CA ILE A 96 -11.26 -3.27 7.80
C ILE A 96 -9.86 -2.90 8.30
N LEU A 97 -9.71 -2.62 9.60
CA LEU A 97 -8.40 -2.42 10.22
C LEU A 97 -7.54 -3.70 10.14
N GLY A 98 -8.14 -4.84 10.45
CA GLY A 98 -7.50 -6.14 10.37
C GLY A 98 -6.96 -6.46 8.97
N ASN A 99 -7.68 -6.05 7.91
CA ASN A 99 -7.24 -6.20 6.53
C ASN A 99 -6.00 -5.37 6.22
N VAL A 100 -5.99 -4.07 6.59
CA VAL A 100 -4.78 -3.24 6.41
C VAL A 100 -3.60 -3.83 7.17
N TRP A 101 -3.80 -4.21 8.43
CA TRP A 101 -2.74 -4.79 9.26
C TRP A 101 -2.17 -6.08 8.66
N THR A 102 -3.04 -7.04 8.39
CA THR A 102 -2.65 -8.39 7.97
C THR A 102 -2.07 -8.40 6.56
N ALA A 103 -2.75 -7.75 5.61
CA ALA A 103 -2.29 -7.70 4.23
C ALA A 103 -0.99 -6.89 4.09
N SER A 104 -0.83 -5.79 4.83
CA SER A 104 0.43 -5.02 4.80
C SER A 104 1.61 -5.84 5.35
N ASN A 105 1.44 -6.53 6.49
CA ASN A 105 2.50 -7.38 7.03
C ASN A 105 2.83 -8.55 6.09
N LYS A 106 1.83 -9.13 5.43
CA LYS A 106 2.06 -10.16 4.41
C LYS A 106 2.84 -9.63 3.20
N ILE A 107 2.47 -8.45 2.69
CA ILE A 107 3.18 -7.79 1.59
C ILE A 107 4.63 -7.50 1.97
N ILE A 108 4.89 -7.01 3.19
CA ILE A 108 6.25 -6.77 3.68
C ILE A 108 7.06 -8.08 3.69
N TYR A 109 6.50 -9.16 4.24
CA TYR A 109 7.14 -10.47 4.27
C TYR A 109 7.47 -11.01 2.87
N ASP A 110 6.49 -11.02 1.97
CA ASP A 110 6.67 -11.52 0.60
C ASP A 110 7.67 -10.65 -0.18
N ALA A 111 7.62 -9.32 0.00
CA ALA A 111 8.55 -8.40 -0.65
C ALA A 111 9.98 -8.53 -0.10
N ASP A 112 10.17 -8.75 1.20
CA ASP A 112 11.48 -9.04 1.77
C ASP A 112 12.09 -10.30 1.15
N ASN A 113 11.28 -11.36 0.99
CA ASN A 113 11.73 -12.56 0.29
C ASN A 113 12.11 -12.28 -1.17
N VAL A 114 11.33 -11.48 -1.90
CA VAL A 114 11.68 -11.11 -3.27
C VAL A 114 12.99 -10.31 -3.32
N ILE A 115 13.10 -9.25 -2.52
CA ILE A 115 14.25 -8.33 -2.54
C ILE A 115 15.54 -9.09 -2.20
N ASN A 116 15.52 -9.92 -1.15
CA ASN A 116 16.70 -10.65 -0.70
C ASN A 116 17.15 -11.70 -1.71
N ASN A 117 16.21 -12.50 -2.25
CA ASN A 117 16.57 -13.58 -3.14
C ASN A 117 16.86 -13.10 -4.58
N ALA A 118 16.16 -12.09 -5.07
CA ALA A 118 16.40 -11.53 -6.40
C ALA A 118 17.83 -10.99 -6.54
N ALA A 119 18.41 -10.44 -5.47
CA ALA A 119 19.80 -9.98 -5.45
C ALA A 119 20.81 -11.09 -5.80
N THR A 120 20.46 -12.36 -5.56
CA THR A 120 21.33 -13.52 -5.85
C THR A 120 21.23 -14.01 -7.29
N LEU A 121 20.22 -13.58 -8.05
CA LEU A 121 20.02 -14.01 -9.44
C LEU A 121 21.20 -13.57 -10.33
N PRO A 122 21.59 -14.39 -11.33
CA PRO A 122 22.68 -14.06 -12.24
C PRO A 122 22.32 -12.90 -13.19
N ASP A 123 21.06 -12.83 -13.66
CA ASP A 123 20.56 -11.72 -14.47
C ASP A 123 20.24 -10.52 -13.57
N LYS A 124 21.18 -9.56 -13.51
CA LYS A 124 21.05 -8.37 -12.67
C LYS A 124 20.03 -7.36 -13.20
N ASN A 125 19.74 -7.35 -14.50
CA ASN A 125 18.73 -6.45 -15.08
C ASN A 125 17.31 -6.96 -14.76
N TYR A 126 17.10 -8.28 -14.77
CA TYR A 126 15.85 -8.88 -14.30
C TYR A 126 15.69 -8.74 -12.78
N ALA A 127 16.77 -8.97 -12.02
CA ALA A 127 16.78 -8.76 -10.58
C ALA A 127 16.44 -7.32 -10.17
N ALA A 128 16.94 -6.32 -10.90
CA ALA A 128 16.64 -4.92 -10.65
C ALA A 128 15.14 -4.63 -10.77
N GLY A 129 14.48 -5.20 -11.79
CA GLY A 129 13.02 -5.13 -11.94
C GLY A 129 12.26 -5.73 -10.75
N LEU A 130 12.63 -6.95 -10.34
CA LEU A 130 12.03 -7.64 -9.20
C LEU A 130 12.17 -6.83 -7.90
N ILE A 131 13.39 -6.39 -7.59
CA ILE A 131 13.69 -5.62 -6.38
C ILE A 131 12.89 -4.31 -6.38
N ALA A 132 12.88 -3.61 -7.51
CA ALA A 132 12.23 -2.30 -7.60
C ALA A 132 10.70 -2.39 -7.49
N HIS A 133 10.07 -3.35 -8.17
CA HIS A 133 8.62 -3.54 -8.11
C HIS A 133 8.18 -4.03 -6.73
N ALA A 134 8.88 -5.01 -6.14
CA ALA A 134 8.59 -5.44 -4.78
C ALA A 134 8.76 -4.31 -3.74
N SER A 135 9.75 -3.43 -3.94
CA SER A 135 9.99 -2.27 -3.08
C SER A 135 8.85 -1.26 -3.11
N ILE A 136 8.16 -1.06 -4.24
CA ILE A 136 6.96 -0.22 -4.32
C ILE A 136 5.89 -0.73 -3.35
N PHE A 137 5.57 -2.02 -3.41
CA PHE A 137 4.51 -2.61 -2.58
C PHE A 137 4.92 -2.70 -1.10
N LYS A 138 6.18 -2.99 -0.82
CA LYS A 138 6.71 -2.92 0.55
C LYS A 138 6.59 -1.51 1.13
N ALA A 139 6.95 -0.48 0.35
CA ALA A 139 6.84 0.90 0.77
C ALA A 139 5.38 1.33 0.95
N LEU A 140 4.46 0.93 0.07
CA LEU A 140 3.02 1.12 0.23
C LEU A 140 2.46 0.47 1.50
N ALA A 141 2.87 -0.76 1.81
CA ALA A 141 2.46 -1.47 3.02
C ALA A 141 2.99 -0.80 4.30
N LEU A 142 4.28 -0.45 4.33
CA LEU A 142 4.89 0.30 5.45
C LEU A 142 4.22 1.66 5.65
N GLY A 143 3.95 2.37 4.55
CA GLY A 143 3.27 3.66 4.57
C GLY A 143 1.83 3.56 5.08
N ASN A 144 1.08 2.53 4.70
CA ASN A 144 -0.28 2.30 5.22
C ASN A 144 -0.27 1.99 6.72
N LEU A 145 0.60 1.09 7.18
CA LEU A 145 0.76 0.82 8.61
C LEU A 145 1.11 2.09 9.39
N SER A 146 2.03 2.90 8.87
CA SER A 146 2.50 4.12 9.54
C SER A 146 1.45 5.23 9.58
N GLN A 147 0.48 5.24 8.66
CA GLN A 147 -0.62 6.21 8.66
C GLN A 147 -1.67 5.91 9.74
N TYR A 148 -2.00 4.64 9.98
CA TYR A 148 -3.10 4.26 10.87
C TYR A 148 -2.66 3.87 12.30
N TRP A 149 -1.38 3.55 12.53
CA TRP A 149 -0.87 3.21 13.87
C TRP A 149 0.23 4.18 14.32
N GLU A 150 0.29 4.46 15.62
CA GLU A 150 1.40 5.21 16.24
C GLU A 150 2.73 4.45 16.20
N LYS A 151 2.64 3.12 16.29
CA LYS A 151 3.77 2.22 16.19
C LYS A 151 3.43 1.02 15.32
N ILE A 152 4.40 0.56 14.55
CA ILE A 152 4.28 -0.56 13.62
C ILE A 152 5.37 -1.61 13.90
N PRO A 153 5.22 -2.86 13.45
CA PRO A 153 6.27 -3.86 13.58
C PRO A 153 7.54 -3.42 12.85
N ALA A 154 8.70 -3.57 13.49
CA ALA A 154 9.99 -3.24 12.90
C ALA A 154 10.38 -4.14 11.72
N GLY A 155 9.71 -5.28 11.57
CA GLY A 155 9.95 -6.30 10.56
C GLY A 155 8.94 -7.45 10.68
N THR A 156 9.31 -8.62 10.17
CA THR A 156 8.46 -9.82 10.17
C THR A 156 9.07 -10.91 11.05
N GLY A 157 8.22 -11.75 11.67
CA GLY A 157 8.67 -12.86 12.52
C GLY A 157 7.93 -12.90 13.86
N GLN A 158 8.49 -13.65 14.82
CA GLN A 158 7.94 -13.73 16.18
C GLN A 158 8.59 -12.68 17.09
N ASN A 159 7.81 -12.15 18.05
CA ASN A 159 8.28 -11.20 19.07
C ASN A 159 9.00 -9.96 18.49
N VAL A 160 8.53 -9.49 17.34
CA VAL A 160 9.10 -8.33 16.66
C VAL A 160 8.87 -7.07 17.49
N GLN A 161 9.91 -6.24 17.62
CA GLN A 161 9.81 -4.95 18.28
C GLN A 161 8.95 -3.97 17.47
N PHE A 162 8.39 -2.98 18.14
CA PHE A 162 7.57 -1.95 17.50
C PHE A 162 8.35 -0.64 17.39
N ILE A 163 8.36 -0.05 16.20
CA ILE A 163 8.95 1.26 15.90
C ILE A 163 7.86 2.30 15.73
N THR A 164 8.18 3.57 15.94
CA THR A 164 7.27 4.70 15.71
C THR A 164 6.86 4.81 14.24
N ARG A 165 5.73 5.47 13.97
CA ARG A 165 5.29 5.73 12.59
C ARG A 165 6.30 6.52 11.76
N VAL A 166 7.04 7.45 12.36
CA VAL A 166 8.06 8.24 11.64
C VAL A 166 9.23 7.33 11.25
N GLU A 167 9.66 6.44 12.13
CA GLU A 167 10.63 5.40 11.79
C GLU A 167 10.09 4.45 10.71
N GLY A 168 8.79 4.14 10.72
CA GLY A 168 8.11 3.38 9.67
C GLY A 168 8.16 4.05 8.29
N PHE A 169 7.87 5.36 8.21
CA PHE A 169 8.02 6.14 6.98
C PHE A 169 9.49 6.17 6.52
N ASN A 170 10.44 6.39 7.43
CA ASN A 170 11.87 6.35 7.10
C ASN A 170 12.32 4.97 6.60
N LYS A 171 11.75 3.87 7.12
CA LYS A 171 12.01 2.52 6.62
C LYS A 171 11.45 2.31 5.21
N ALA A 172 10.29 2.91 4.89
CA ALA A 172 9.75 2.91 3.53
C ALA A 172 10.68 3.69 2.56
N ILE A 173 11.17 4.86 2.98
CA ILE A 173 12.15 5.66 2.22
C ILE A 173 13.44 4.87 1.97
N ALA A 174 14.00 4.21 3.00
CA ALA A 174 15.22 3.41 2.84
C ALA A 174 15.02 2.23 1.87
N THR A 175 13.83 1.62 1.88
CA THR A 175 13.45 0.56 0.91
C THR A 175 13.45 1.13 -0.52
N ILE A 176 12.90 2.33 -0.71
CA ILE A 176 12.87 3.01 -2.01
C ILE A 176 14.28 3.41 -2.47
N ASP A 177 15.12 3.91 -1.57
CA ASP A 177 16.50 4.31 -1.88
C ASP A 177 17.34 3.13 -2.37
N ASN A 178 17.17 1.97 -1.74
CA ASN A 178 17.80 0.74 -2.21
C ASN A 178 17.34 0.37 -3.63
N ALA A 179 16.04 0.42 -3.90
CA ALA A 179 15.50 0.13 -5.24
C ALA A 179 16.03 1.09 -6.31
N LEU A 180 16.04 2.40 -6.03
CA LEU A 180 16.58 3.39 -6.95
C LEU A 180 18.08 3.18 -7.22
N ALA A 181 18.86 2.83 -6.18
CA ALA A 181 20.28 2.51 -6.35
C ALA A 181 20.50 1.25 -7.21
N VAL A 182 19.67 0.21 -7.02
CA VAL A 182 19.72 -1.01 -7.83
C VAL A 182 19.38 -0.74 -9.30
N ILE A 183 18.36 0.09 -9.57
CA ILE A 183 18.00 0.52 -10.93
C ILE A 183 19.14 1.33 -11.57
N ALA A 184 19.77 2.23 -10.81
CA ALA A 184 20.88 3.02 -11.32
C ALA A 184 22.09 2.16 -11.70
N ALA A 185 22.32 1.06 -10.96
CA ALA A 185 23.39 0.11 -11.25
C ALA A 185 23.05 -0.84 -12.42
N ASN A 186 21.78 -1.22 -12.58
CA ASN A 186 21.32 -2.17 -13.59
C ASN A 186 19.95 -1.75 -14.12
N ALA A 187 19.86 -1.47 -15.42
CA ALA A 187 18.59 -1.09 -16.04
C ALA A 187 17.57 -2.24 -15.97
N ILE A 188 16.30 -1.92 -15.70
CA ILE A 188 15.22 -2.91 -15.67
C ILE A 188 15.06 -3.54 -17.06
N SER A 189 15.10 -4.87 -17.15
CA SER A 189 14.97 -5.57 -18.43
C SER A 189 13.53 -5.52 -18.98
N SER A 190 13.41 -5.47 -20.31
CA SER A 190 12.10 -5.61 -20.99
C SER A 190 11.46 -6.97 -20.72
N SER A 191 12.27 -8.01 -20.51
CA SER A 191 11.81 -9.34 -20.11
C SER A 191 11.08 -9.31 -18.77
N PHE A 192 11.62 -8.60 -17.76
CA PHE A 192 10.92 -8.42 -16.50
C PHE A 192 9.60 -7.67 -16.71
N LEU A 193 9.64 -6.53 -17.42
CA LEU A 193 8.44 -5.70 -17.67
C LEU A 193 7.33 -6.46 -18.40
N GLY A 194 7.67 -7.39 -19.30
CA GLY A 194 6.70 -8.24 -19.98
C GLY A 194 6.04 -9.32 -19.12
N ASN A 195 6.55 -9.57 -17.91
CA ASN A 195 6.05 -10.62 -17.00
C ASN A 195 5.36 -10.08 -15.74
N VAL A 196 5.21 -8.76 -15.60
CA VAL A 196 4.46 -8.12 -14.51
C VAL A 196 3.28 -7.32 -15.07
N PRO A 197 2.24 -7.03 -14.26
CA PRO A 197 1.17 -6.15 -14.70
C PRO A 197 1.71 -4.81 -15.19
N SER A 198 1.20 -4.36 -16.33
CA SER A 198 1.53 -3.06 -16.88
C SER A 198 0.84 -1.94 -16.09
N GLY A 199 1.15 -0.69 -16.42
CA GLY A 199 0.49 0.48 -15.86
C GLY A 199 1.25 1.19 -14.76
N ILE A 200 2.33 0.63 -14.22
CA ILE A 200 3.20 1.30 -13.25
C ILE A 200 4.54 1.68 -13.91
N ASP A 201 4.84 2.98 -14.02
CA ASP A 201 6.21 3.43 -14.27
C ASP A 201 7.00 3.31 -12.96
N ILE A 202 7.87 2.30 -12.88
CA ILE A 202 8.53 1.90 -11.63
C ILE A 202 9.39 3.04 -11.06
N PRO A 203 10.36 3.62 -11.81
CA PRO A 203 11.15 4.73 -11.28
C PRO A 203 10.32 5.94 -10.85
N ASN A 204 9.32 6.35 -11.66
CA ASN A 204 8.51 7.51 -11.33
C ASN A 204 7.68 7.29 -10.06
N THR A 205 7.16 6.07 -9.89
CA THR A 205 6.40 5.68 -8.70
C THR A 205 7.27 5.68 -7.45
N LEU A 206 8.51 5.18 -7.55
CA LEU A 206 9.46 5.21 -6.42
C LEU A 206 9.71 6.65 -5.97
N TYR A 207 9.96 7.59 -6.89
CA TYR A 207 10.13 9.00 -6.53
C TYR A 207 8.86 9.63 -5.93
N ALA A 208 7.68 9.35 -6.49
CA ALA A 208 6.41 9.84 -5.95
C ALA A 208 6.17 9.36 -4.51
N LEU A 209 6.37 8.06 -4.25
CA LEU A 209 6.24 7.49 -2.91
C LEU A 209 7.30 8.02 -1.95
N LYS A 210 8.54 8.21 -2.41
CA LYS A 210 9.61 8.80 -1.60
C LYS A 210 9.26 10.22 -1.17
N ALA A 211 8.72 11.02 -2.10
CA ALA A 211 8.26 12.38 -1.81
C ALA A 211 7.14 12.39 -0.76
N ARG A 212 6.12 11.53 -0.94
CA ARG A 212 5.00 11.35 0.01
C ARG A 212 5.49 11.00 1.41
N TYR A 213 6.32 9.97 1.55
CA TYR A 213 6.76 9.52 2.87
C TYR A 213 7.76 10.45 3.52
N ALA A 214 8.59 11.14 2.72
CA ALA A 214 9.46 12.20 3.25
C ALA A 214 8.64 13.36 3.83
N LEU A 215 7.56 13.77 3.15
CA LEU A 215 6.63 14.77 3.68
C LEU A 215 6.00 14.32 5.00
N PHE A 216 5.48 13.08 5.05
CA PHE A 216 4.86 12.53 6.26
C PHE A 216 5.85 12.36 7.43
N ALA A 217 7.14 12.15 7.13
CA ALA A 217 8.21 12.11 8.13
C ALA A 217 8.70 13.52 8.55
N GLY A 218 8.18 14.60 7.96
CA GLY A 218 8.61 15.98 8.21
C GLY A 218 9.96 16.34 7.57
N ASN A 219 10.46 15.53 6.64
CA ASN A 219 11.70 15.79 5.92
C ASN A 219 11.41 16.54 4.61
N TYR A 220 11.11 17.83 4.74
CA TYR A 220 10.68 18.69 3.63
C TYR A 220 11.74 18.84 2.52
N SER A 221 13.03 18.89 2.87
CA SER A 221 14.12 18.94 1.89
C SER A 221 14.17 17.69 1.01
N LEU A 222 14.01 16.52 1.63
CA LEU A 222 13.96 15.25 0.89
C LEU A 222 12.68 15.13 0.07
N ALA A 223 11.54 15.59 0.61
CA ALA A 223 10.27 15.60 -0.08
C ALA A 223 10.35 16.44 -1.38
N LEU A 224 10.91 17.65 -1.31
CA LEU A 224 11.13 18.51 -2.48
C LEU A 224 12.08 17.87 -3.50
N THR A 225 13.19 17.31 -3.04
CA THR A 225 14.17 16.65 -3.92
C THR A 225 13.53 15.48 -4.67
N ALA A 226 12.78 14.63 -3.97
CA ALA A 226 12.10 13.49 -4.57
C ALA A 226 10.95 13.91 -5.49
N ALA A 227 10.16 14.93 -5.10
CA ALA A 227 9.06 15.45 -5.91
C ALA A 227 9.56 16.06 -7.23
N ASN A 228 10.69 16.78 -7.21
CA ASN A 228 11.31 17.32 -8.43
C ASN A 228 11.86 16.24 -9.37
N ALA A 229 12.10 15.03 -8.87
CA ALA A 229 12.50 13.90 -9.69
C ALA A 229 11.31 13.16 -10.34
N VAL A 230 10.07 13.53 -10.02
CA VAL A 230 8.87 12.95 -10.64
C VAL A 230 8.57 13.65 -11.96
N ASP A 231 8.52 12.86 -13.03
CA ASP A 231 8.03 13.28 -14.34
C ASP A 231 6.50 13.29 -14.35
N LEU A 232 5.92 14.50 -14.35
CA LEU A 232 4.47 14.73 -14.35
C LEU A 232 3.79 14.43 -15.70
N SER A 233 4.50 13.99 -16.74
CA SER A 233 3.91 13.45 -17.96
C SER A 233 3.56 11.97 -17.83
N LYS A 234 4.21 11.26 -16.90
CA LYS A 234 4.03 9.83 -16.67
C LYS A 234 2.92 9.55 -15.65
N ARG A 235 2.27 8.41 -15.80
CA ARG A 235 1.18 7.97 -14.90
C ARG A 235 1.50 6.56 -14.41
N SER A 236 1.10 6.29 -13.18
CA SER A 236 1.13 4.95 -12.62
C SER A 236 -0.23 4.59 -12.06
N THR A 237 -0.79 3.49 -12.53
CA THR A 237 -2.12 3.02 -12.18
C THR A 237 -2.12 1.52 -11.91
N PHE A 238 -2.93 1.09 -10.96
CA PHE A 238 -3.40 -0.28 -10.88
C PHE A 238 -4.42 -0.53 -11.99
N THR A 239 -4.17 -1.57 -12.78
CA THR A 239 -5.02 -2.02 -13.88
C THR A 239 -5.80 -3.25 -13.48
N TYR A 240 -6.98 -3.42 -14.07
CA TYR A 240 -7.95 -4.44 -13.70
C TYR A 240 -8.42 -5.22 -14.93
N ASP A 241 -8.85 -6.46 -14.72
CA ASP A 241 -9.32 -7.39 -15.74
C ASP A 241 -10.48 -8.24 -15.19
N ALA A 242 -11.00 -9.16 -16.00
CA ALA A 242 -12.16 -9.99 -15.62
C ALA A 242 -11.92 -10.91 -14.40
N LEU A 243 -10.68 -11.14 -13.99
CA LEU A 243 -10.31 -11.95 -12.82
C LEU A 243 -9.91 -11.10 -11.61
N ASN A 244 -9.52 -9.85 -11.84
CA ASN A 244 -9.06 -8.92 -10.84
C ASN A 244 -9.78 -7.58 -11.07
N LEU A 245 -10.96 -7.43 -10.47
CA LEU A 245 -11.82 -6.26 -10.64
C LEU A 245 -11.30 -5.07 -9.81
N ASN A 246 -11.70 -3.86 -10.19
CA ASN A 246 -11.54 -2.68 -9.36
C ASN A 246 -12.28 -2.88 -8.03
N PRO A 247 -11.60 -2.86 -6.87
CA PRO A 247 -12.20 -3.24 -5.60
C PRO A 247 -13.17 -2.19 -5.06
N VAL A 248 -13.02 -0.92 -5.43
CA VAL A 248 -13.98 0.14 -5.07
C VAL A 248 -15.28 -0.08 -5.82
N PHE A 249 -15.18 -0.37 -7.13
CA PHE A 249 -16.37 -0.68 -7.92
C PHE A 249 -17.06 -1.95 -7.42
N GLU A 250 -16.30 -3.04 -7.27
CA GLU A 250 -16.81 -4.35 -6.86
C GLU A 250 -17.58 -4.26 -5.54
N VAL A 251 -17.01 -3.60 -4.52
CA VAL A 251 -17.58 -3.62 -3.18
C VAL A 251 -18.61 -2.50 -2.96
N ALA A 252 -18.31 -1.27 -3.39
CA ALA A 252 -19.09 -0.09 -3.04
C ALA A 252 -19.99 0.42 -4.16
N THR A 253 -19.47 0.56 -5.38
CA THR A 253 -20.23 1.17 -6.49
C THR A 253 -21.28 0.21 -7.07
N SER A 254 -20.95 -1.07 -7.26
CA SER A 254 -21.85 -2.04 -7.88
C SER A 254 -23.05 -2.37 -6.98
N THR A 255 -22.84 -2.37 -5.67
CA THR A 255 -23.85 -2.72 -4.66
C THR A 255 -24.65 -1.51 -4.18
N ASN A 256 -24.03 -0.31 -4.20
CA ASN A 256 -24.55 0.90 -3.58
C ASN A 256 -24.95 0.75 -2.11
N ASN A 257 -24.39 -0.23 -1.39
CA ASN A 257 -24.86 -0.63 -0.06
C ASN A 257 -23.77 -0.64 1.02
N VAL A 258 -22.51 -0.31 0.68
CA VAL A 258 -21.39 -0.33 1.63
C VAL A 258 -21.00 1.08 2.07
N ILE A 259 -20.21 1.77 1.25
CA ILE A 259 -19.80 3.17 1.44
C ILE A 259 -20.17 4.02 0.24
N GLN A 260 -20.43 5.31 0.46
CA GLN A 260 -20.67 6.30 -0.59
C GLN A 260 -20.09 7.67 -0.19
N PRO A 261 -19.85 8.57 -1.15
CA PRO A 261 -19.51 9.96 -0.84
C PRO A 261 -20.59 10.56 0.03
N LYS A 262 -20.19 11.27 1.08
CA LYS A 262 -21.12 11.85 2.04
C LYS A 262 -22.10 12.84 1.39
N ASN A 263 -21.56 13.71 0.55
CA ASN A 263 -22.28 14.78 -0.15
C ASN A 263 -21.43 15.35 -1.29
N LEU A 264 -21.98 16.29 -2.06
CA LEU A 264 -21.26 17.00 -3.13
C LEU A 264 -20.15 17.93 -2.59
N SER A 265 -20.17 18.26 -1.31
CA SER A 265 -19.11 19.01 -0.63
C SER A 265 -17.92 18.14 -0.23
N LEU A 266 -17.90 16.86 -0.62
CA LEU A 266 -16.81 15.92 -0.33
C LEU A 266 -16.48 15.80 1.16
N GLY A 267 -17.51 15.91 2.02
CA GLY A 267 -17.33 15.84 3.48
C GLY A 267 -16.86 17.13 4.16
N GLN A 268 -16.52 18.16 3.38
CA GLN A 268 -16.06 19.46 3.88
C GLN A 268 -17.21 20.32 4.42
N VAL A 269 -16.86 21.23 5.33
CA VAL A 269 -17.80 22.14 6.02
C VAL A 269 -17.22 23.55 6.15
N GLY A 270 -18.10 24.54 6.36
CA GLY A 270 -17.69 25.93 6.60
C GLY A 270 -16.91 26.52 5.43
N ALA A 271 -15.79 27.20 5.73
CA ALA A 271 -14.95 27.84 4.71
C ALA A 271 -14.22 26.85 3.79
N ASN A 272 -14.24 25.55 4.10
CA ASN A 272 -13.58 24.51 3.31
C ASN A 272 -14.51 23.85 2.28
N VAL A 273 -15.79 24.24 2.22
CA VAL A 273 -16.72 23.75 1.20
C VAL A 273 -16.17 24.16 -0.18
N PRO A 274 -15.99 23.20 -1.11
CA PRO A 274 -15.49 23.52 -2.44
C PRO A 274 -16.45 24.47 -3.20
N ASP A 275 -15.87 25.27 -4.09
CA ASP A 275 -16.66 26.07 -5.04
C ASP A 275 -17.60 25.16 -5.85
N ALA A 276 -18.81 25.62 -6.15
CA ALA A 276 -19.79 24.83 -6.88
C ALA A 276 -19.33 24.44 -8.31
N GLY A 277 -18.43 25.24 -8.90
CA GLY A 277 -17.77 24.98 -10.18
C GLY A 277 -16.50 24.14 -10.09
N ASP A 278 -16.13 23.64 -8.90
CA ASP A 278 -14.96 22.78 -8.74
C ASP A 278 -15.12 21.48 -9.53
N ALA A 279 -14.27 21.28 -10.54
CA ALA A 279 -14.31 20.13 -11.44
C ALA A 279 -14.07 18.78 -10.74
N ARG A 280 -13.53 18.77 -9.51
CA ARG A 280 -13.38 17.54 -8.70
C ARG A 280 -14.72 16.98 -8.27
N ILE A 281 -15.73 17.83 -8.06
CA ILE A 281 -17.07 17.38 -7.65
C ILE A 281 -17.69 16.44 -8.69
N PRO A 282 -17.88 16.82 -9.96
CA PRO A 282 -18.44 15.92 -10.97
C PRO A 282 -17.48 14.80 -11.39
N PHE A 283 -16.17 14.93 -11.11
CA PHE A 283 -15.22 13.85 -11.35
C PHE A 283 -15.39 12.70 -10.33
N TYR A 284 -15.41 13.00 -9.03
CA TYR A 284 -15.48 11.99 -7.97
C TYR A 284 -16.90 11.56 -7.60
N THR A 285 -17.91 12.36 -7.96
CA THR A 285 -19.30 12.09 -7.60
C THR A 285 -20.25 12.15 -8.78
N VAL A 286 -21.35 11.42 -8.68
CA VAL A 286 -22.51 11.53 -9.58
C VAL A 286 -23.79 11.48 -8.76
N VAL A 287 -24.80 12.28 -9.14
CA VAL A 287 -26.10 12.26 -8.45
C VAL A 287 -27.02 11.26 -9.14
N ASN A 288 -27.42 10.22 -8.41
CA ASN A 288 -28.47 9.28 -8.81
C ASN A 288 -29.37 9.00 -7.61
N THR A 289 -30.41 9.85 -7.45
CA THR A 289 -31.29 9.96 -6.26
C THR A 289 -30.56 10.41 -4.98
N THR A 290 -29.32 9.96 -4.79
CA THR A 290 -28.37 10.35 -3.74
C THR A 290 -26.98 10.51 -4.39
N VAL A 291 -26.00 11.02 -3.64
CA VAL A 291 -24.62 11.15 -4.14
C VAL A 291 -23.96 9.78 -4.22
N ARG A 292 -23.36 9.47 -5.37
CA ARG A 292 -22.71 8.19 -5.68
C ARG A 292 -21.26 8.34 -6.08
N ILE A 293 -20.48 7.27 -5.87
CA ILE A 293 -19.09 7.16 -6.34
C ILE A 293 -19.03 7.31 -7.87
N ASN A 294 -18.08 8.12 -8.35
CA ASN A 294 -17.71 8.23 -9.77
C ASN A 294 -16.16 8.14 -9.91
N GLY A 295 -15.62 8.50 -11.08
CA GLY A 295 -14.18 8.60 -11.31
C GLY A 295 -13.49 7.24 -11.25
N PHE A 296 -12.45 7.13 -10.40
CA PHE A 296 -11.64 5.91 -10.28
C PHE A 296 -12.38 4.70 -9.71
N GLY A 297 -13.59 4.85 -9.18
CA GLY A 297 -14.44 3.75 -8.71
C GLY A 297 -15.68 3.50 -9.58
N ALA A 298 -15.81 4.16 -10.73
CA ALA A 298 -17.06 4.20 -11.49
C ALA A 298 -17.38 2.90 -12.28
N SER A 299 -16.38 2.09 -12.61
CA SER A 299 -16.58 0.88 -13.42
C SER A 299 -15.65 -0.26 -13.02
N THR A 300 -16.02 -1.48 -13.42
CA THR A 300 -15.31 -2.73 -13.12
C THR A 300 -13.82 -2.68 -13.45
N PHE A 301 -13.45 -1.98 -14.52
CA PHE A 301 -12.06 -1.90 -15.01
C PHE A 301 -11.48 -0.49 -14.92
N ALA A 302 -12.15 0.45 -14.24
CA ALA A 302 -11.62 1.78 -14.00
C ALA A 302 -10.27 1.65 -13.29
N GLN A 303 -9.22 2.26 -13.85
CA GLN A 303 -7.89 2.20 -13.27
C GLN A 303 -7.80 3.09 -12.03
N ILE A 304 -7.06 2.66 -11.01
CA ILE A 304 -6.83 3.47 -9.80
C ILE A 304 -5.38 3.96 -9.79
N PRO A 305 -5.12 5.28 -9.70
CA PRO A 305 -3.76 5.81 -9.68
C PRO A 305 -3.02 5.42 -8.40
N VAL A 306 -1.71 5.14 -8.51
CA VAL A 306 -0.82 4.95 -7.34
C VAL A 306 -0.48 6.30 -6.69
N TYR A 307 -0.35 7.33 -7.53
CA TYR A 307 -0.23 8.74 -7.18
C TYR A 307 -0.86 9.58 -8.30
N LEU A 308 -1.24 10.81 -7.98
CA LEU A 308 -1.72 11.79 -8.97
C LEU A 308 -0.66 12.87 -9.21
N PRO A 309 -0.57 13.46 -10.42
CA PRO A 309 0.31 14.60 -10.65
C PRO A 309 0.08 15.76 -9.65
N GLY A 310 -1.20 16.05 -9.35
CA GLY A 310 -1.56 17.07 -8.38
C GLY A 310 -1.11 16.74 -6.94
N GLU A 311 -0.90 15.46 -6.61
CA GLU A 311 -0.31 15.07 -5.33
C GLU A 311 1.13 15.59 -5.22
N ILE A 312 1.91 15.46 -6.29
CA ILE A 312 3.32 15.89 -6.30
C ILE A 312 3.42 17.41 -6.15
N THR A 313 2.57 18.15 -6.86
CA THR A 313 2.46 19.59 -6.72
C THR A 313 2.09 20.00 -5.29
N LEU A 314 1.09 19.36 -4.69
CA LEU A 314 0.68 19.64 -3.30
C LEU A 314 1.77 19.26 -2.29
N ILE A 315 2.55 18.19 -2.52
CA ILE A 315 3.70 17.84 -1.69
C ILE A 315 4.74 18.97 -1.73
N LYS A 316 5.03 19.53 -2.91
CA LYS A 316 5.98 20.64 -3.04
C LYS A 316 5.46 21.90 -2.34
N ALA A 317 4.21 22.25 -2.57
CA ALA A 317 3.55 23.38 -1.91
C ALA A 317 3.61 23.28 -0.38
N GLU A 318 3.24 22.12 0.17
CA GLU A 318 3.28 21.89 1.61
C GLU A 318 4.71 21.91 2.16
N ALA A 319 5.66 21.30 1.46
CA ALA A 319 7.05 21.28 1.89
C ALA A 319 7.67 22.69 1.93
N PHE A 320 7.42 23.52 0.92
CA PHE A 320 7.84 24.92 0.92
C PHE A 320 7.20 25.71 2.07
N ALA A 321 5.92 25.49 2.35
CA ALA A 321 5.21 26.18 3.41
C ALA A 321 5.65 25.76 4.82
N ARG A 322 6.04 24.49 5.02
CA ARG A 322 6.32 23.90 6.35
C ARG A 322 7.79 23.72 6.69
N GLN A 323 8.71 23.89 5.74
CA GLN A 323 10.14 23.85 6.04
C GLN A 323 10.53 24.89 7.09
N THR A 324 11.69 24.68 7.74
CA THR A 324 12.15 25.50 8.88
C THR A 324 12.11 27.01 8.61
N THR A 325 12.41 27.43 7.38
CA THR A 325 12.18 28.80 6.90
C THR A 325 11.13 28.77 5.78
N PRO A 326 9.85 29.04 6.08
CA PRO A 326 8.76 28.95 5.10
C PRO A 326 9.00 29.81 3.85
N ASP A 327 8.79 29.22 2.68
CA ASP A 327 8.83 29.89 1.39
C ASP A 327 7.43 29.90 0.76
N LEU A 328 6.61 30.88 1.17
CA LEU A 328 5.22 30.97 0.75
C LEU A 328 5.07 31.38 -0.73
N SER A 329 6.09 31.99 -1.32
CA SER A 329 6.07 32.39 -2.73
C SER A 329 6.19 31.17 -3.63
N ASN A 330 7.17 30.30 -3.35
CA ASN A 330 7.28 29.05 -4.08
C ASN A 330 6.13 28.10 -3.75
N ALA A 331 5.65 28.07 -2.50
CA ALA A 331 4.47 27.28 -2.14
C ALA A 331 3.21 27.66 -2.95
N LEU A 332 3.00 28.95 -3.24
CA LEU A 332 1.89 29.44 -4.06
C LEU A 332 2.09 29.18 -5.57
N THR A 333 3.34 29.03 -6.01
CA THR A 333 3.69 28.82 -7.42
C THR A 333 3.44 27.38 -7.86
N GLU A 334 3.60 26.43 -6.95
CA GLU A 334 3.25 25.03 -7.16
C GLU A 334 1.73 24.86 -7.34
#